data_AF-A0A3B3T0E4-F1
#
_entry.id   AF-A0A3B3T0E4-F1
#
_cell.length_a   1.000
_cell.length_b   1.000
_cell.length_c   1.000
_cell.angle_alpha   90.00
_cell.angle_beta   90.00
_cell.angle_gamma   90.00
#
_symmetry.space_group_name_H-M   'P 1'
#
loop_
_entity.id
_entity.type
_entity.pdbx_description
1 polymer ?
#
loop_
_entity_poly.entity_id
_entity_poly.type
_entity_poly.pdbx_seq_one_letter_code
_entity_poly.pdbx_strand_id
1 'polypeptide(L)'
;MCVLLVCVVFVFMCFALPGCYDCCVRCLGGVPYVSLVATLLCFSGVALFCGCGHQALAQTETLIETYFSRNSDDHANLFTFIEYFQYVIYGLAAFFFLYCILLLAEGFYTTSAVKQTFGEFRSTQCSRCLSTTFVVVTYILAVVWLIIFVCSALPVYFFYNMSYTCHTINILSETTASITQHAWVCIDARQYGLLPWNTVPGKLCGSTLTSTCKTSEFFVTYDLYVAAFAGAGITLLAMVTNCHVLN
;
A
#
# COMPACT_ATOMS: atom_id res chain seq x y z
N MET A 1 -3.70 14.29 2.95
CA MET A 1 -3.17 15.50 3.64
C MET A 1 -2.83 15.25 5.12
N CYS A 2 -3.55 14.41 5.87
CA CYS A 2 -3.23 14.09 7.27
C CYS A 2 -1.90 13.31 7.47
N VAL A 3 -1.53 12.41 6.55
CA VAL A 3 -0.29 11.62 6.66
C VAL A 3 0.97 12.48 6.48
N LEU A 4 0.94 13.44 5.54
CA LEU A 4 2.02 14.42 5.38
C LEU A 4 2.13 15.29 6.64
N LEU A 5 1.02 15.62 7.29
CA LEU A 5 1.04 16.41 8.51
C LEU A 5 1.66 15.65 9.68
N VAL A 6 1.45 14.33 9.82
CA VAL A 6 2.06 13.53 10.90
C VAL A 6 3.57 13.32 10.65
N CYS A 7 3.98 13.04 9.41
CA CYS A 7 5.40 13.00 9.04
C CYS A 7 6.09 14.35 9.24
N VAL A 8 5.45 15.45 8.81
CA VAL A 8 5.98 16.79 8.99
C VAL A 8 5.99 17.15 10.47
N VAL A 9 4.96 16.83 11.26
CA VAL A 9 4.89 17.12 12.71
C VAL A 9 5.94 16.34 13.50
N PHE A 10 6.22 15.07 13.19
CA PHE A 10 7.29 14.33 13.88
C PHE A 10 8.68 14.88 13.55
N VAL A 11 8.91 15.29 12.30
CA VAL A 11 10.15 15.95 11.86
C VAL A 11 10.23 17.40 12.40
N PHE A 12 9.13 18.14 12.44
CA PHE A 12 9.02 19.50 12.99
C PHE A 12 9.14 19.52 14.50
N MET A 13 8.63 18.51 15.23
CA MET A 13 8.80 18.44 16.69
C MET A 13 10.29 18.32 17.07
N CYS A 14 11.10 17.65 16.24
CA CYS A 14 12.55 17.64 16.39
C CYS A 14 13.22 18.97 15.97
N PHE A 15 12.64 19.72 15.03
CA PHE A 15 13.26 20.93 14.46
C PHE A 15 12.81 22.27 15.08
N ALA A 16 11.65 22.35 15.73
CA ALA A 16 10.97 23.63 16.00
C ALA A 16 11.12 24.22 17.42
N LEU A 17 11.95 23.65 18.30
CA LEU A 17 12.25 24.27 19.61
C LEU A 17 13.42 25.26 19.50
N PRO A 18 13.21 26.60 19.54
CA PRO A 18 14.19 27.61 19.13
C PRO A 18 15.38 27.85 20.06
N GLY A 19 15.66 26.93 20.99
CA GLY A 19 16.76 27.02 21.98
C GLY A 19 17.68 25.80 22.00
N CYS A 20 17.57 24.90 21.02
CA CYS A 20 18.16 23.57 21.05
C CYS A 20 19.19 23.30 19.95
N TYR A 21 19.75 24.31 19.27
CA TYR A 21 20.66 24.10 18.13
C TYR A 21 21.83 23.16 18.50
N ASP A 22 22.59 23.44 19.57
CA ASP A 22 23.72 22.59 19.99
C ASP A 22 23.31 21.20 20.49
N CYS A 23 22.16 21.07 21.16
CA CYS A 23 21.59 19.77 21.55
C CYS A 23 21.11 18.98 20.33
N CYS A 24 20.53 19.65 19.33
CA CYS A 24 20.03 19.05 18.11
C CYS A 24 21.18 18.60 17.21
N VAL A 25 22.29 19.36 17.11
CA VAL A 25 23.49 18.91 16.37
C VAL A 25 24.14 17.69 17.04
N ARG A 26 24.19 17.65 18.38
CA ARG A 26 24.66 16.49 19.15
C ARG A 26 23.72 15.27 19.04
N CYS A 27 22.40 15.49 19.03
CA CYS A 27 21.42 14.44 18.77
C CYS A 27 21.51 13.93 17.33
N LEU A 28 21.60 14.81 16.33
CA LEU A 28 21.77 14.45 14.90
C LEU A 28 23.02 13.60 14.69
N GLY A 29 24.15 13.96 15.32
CA GLY A 29 25.40 13.18 15.21
C GLY A 29 25.33 11.77 15.80
N GLY A 30 24.31 11.47 16.62
CA GLY A 30 24.09 10.15 17.19
C GLY A 30 23.08 9.29 16.43
N VAL A 31 22.24 9.83 15.54
CA VAL A 31 21.14 9.06 14.93
C VAL A 31 21.67 8.04 13.93
N PRO A 32 21.19 6.78 13.93
CA PRO A 32 21.47 5.85 12.86
C PRO A 32 20.66 6.26 11.62
N TYR A 33 21.24 7.14 10.81
CA TYR A 33 20.59 7.71 9.62
C TYR A 33 19.99 6.65 8.70
N VAL A 34 20.64 5.48 8.57
CA VAL A 34 20.16 4.38 7.73
C VAL A 34 18.85 3.77 8.26
N SER A 35 18.77 3.48 9.56
CA SER A 35 17.56 2.92 10.19
C SER A 35 16.43 3.95 10.24
N LEU A 36 16.74 5.23 10.47
CA LEU A 36 15.75 6.30 10.44
C LEU A 36 15.14 6.46 9.04
N VAL A 37 15.97 6.51 8.00
CA VAL A 37 15.50 6.61 6.61
C VAL A 37 14.67 5.38 6.24
N ALA A 38 15.11 4.18 6.60
CA ALA A 38 14.34 2.96 6.35
C ALA A 38 12.99 2.96 7.08
N THR A 39 12.91 3.48 8.31
CA THR A 39 11.64 3.57 9.05
C THR A 39 10.68 4.60 8.44
N LEU A 40 11.18 5.72 7.92
CA LEU A 40 10.37 6.70 7.18
C LEU A 40 9.87 6.16 5.84
N LEU A 41 10.70 5.40 5.13
CA LEU A 41 10.29 4.66 3.93
C LEU A 41 9.22 3.62 4.28
N CYS A 42 9.36 2.90 5.39
CA CYS A 42 8.34 1.95 5.84
C CYS A 42 7.01 2.67 6.13
N PHE A 43 7.04 3.78 6.87
CA PHE A 43 5.85 4.55 7.20
C PHE A 43 5.15 5.10 5.96
N SER A 44 5.92 5.72 5.06
CA SER A 44 5.37 6.28 3.82
C SER A 44 4.81 5.20 2.89
N GLY A 45 5.49 4.06 2.76
CA GLY A 45 5.03 2.92 1.97
C GLY A 45 3.71 2.34 2.49
N VAL A 46 3.60 2.10 3.80
CA VAL A 46 2.36 1.59 4.42
C VAL A 46 1.24 2.59 4.25
N ALA A 47 1.49 3.87 4.50
CA ALA A 47 0.46 4.90 4.38
C ALA A 47 -0.03 5.05 2.93
N LEU A 48 0.88 4.91 1.96
CA LEU A 48 0.55 4.95 0.54
C LEU A 48 -0.23 3.71 0.12
N PHE A 49 0.16 2.51 0.56
CA PHE A 49 -0.61 1.28 0.35
C PHE A 49 -2.02 1.36 0.96
N CYS A 50 -2.13 1.74 2.23
CA CYS A 50 -3.41 1.79 2.94
C CYS A 50 -4.32 2.91 2.39
N GLY A 51 -3.78 4.09 2.13
CA GLY A 51 -4.55 5.22 1.62
C GLY A 51 -5.04 5.00 0.19
N CYS A 52 -4.13 4.65 -0.72
CA CYS A 52 -4.49 4.37 -2.12
C CYS A 52 -5.32 3.10 -2.24
N GLY A 53 -5.03 2.05 -1.45
CA GLY A 53 -5.82 0.83 -1.41
C GLY A 53 -7.26 1.08 -0.97
N HIS A 54 -7.47 1.84 0.11
CA HIS A 54 -8.81 2.16 0.61
C HIS A 54 -9.64 2.91 -0.44
N GLN A 55 -9.07 3.96 -1.03
CA GLN A 55 -9.78 4.75 -2.03
C GLN A 55 -9.97 3.97 -3.35
N ALA A 56 -9.02 3.11 -3.75
CA ALA A 56 -9.18 2.23 -4.92
C ALA A 56 -10.33 1.23 -4.73
N LEU A 57 -10.44 0.62 -3.55
CA LEU A 57 -11.52 -0.31 -3.20
C LEU A 57 -12.88 0.38 -3.26
N ALA A 58 -13.01 1.57 -2.66
CA ALA A 58 -14.25 2.35 -2.68
C ALA A 58 -14.67 2.76 -4.10
N GLN A 59 -13.71 3.12 -4.97
CA GLN A 59 -14.03 3.44 -6.37
C GLN A 59 -14.32 2.20 -7.22
N THR A 60 -13.75 1.05 -6.86
CA THR A 60 -14.02 -0.21 -7.57
C THR A 60 -15.44 -0.69 -7.28
N GLU A 61 -15.95 -0.45 -6.09
CA GLU A 61 -17.35 -0.69 -5.72
C GLU A 61 -18.31 0.01 -6.70
N THR A 62 -18.17 1.34 -6.82
CA THR A 62 -19.06 2.14 -7.69
C THR A 62 -18.92 1.76 -9.17
N LEU A 63 -17.72 1.37 -9.61
CA LEU A 63 -17.48 0.90 -10.97
C LEU A 63 -18.16 -0.45 -11.23
N ILE A 64 -18.07 -1.40 -10.30
CA ILE A 64 -18.68 -2.72 -10.44
C ILE A 64 -20.20 -2.62 -10.42
N GLU A 65 -20.77 -1.79 -9.53
CA GLU A 65 -22.21 -1.55 -9.47
C GLU A 65 -22.75 -0.93 -10.76
N THR A 66 -22.02 0.04 -11.32
CA THR A 66 -22.51 0.77 -12.50
C THR A 66 -22.38 -0.05 -13.79
N TYR A 67 -21.31 -0.87 -13.92
CA TYR A 67 -20.95 -1.49 -15.19
C TYR A 67 -21.06 -3.03 -15.22
N PHE A 68 -20.96 -3.72 -14.08
CA PHE A 68 -20.85 -5.20 -14.05
C PHE A 68 -22.02 -5.93 -13.38
N SER A 69 -22.70 -5.33 -12.41
CA SER A 69 -23.80 -5.97 -11.66
C SER A 69 -25.10 -5.18 -11.72
N ARG A 70 -26.16 -5.77 -12.31
CA ARG A 70 -27.51 -5.18 -12.35
C ARG A 70 -28.47 -5.76 -11.30
N ASN A 71 -28.06 -6.79 -10.56
CA ASN A 71 -28.92 -7.50 -9.61
C ASN A 71 -28.61 -7.10 -8.16
N SER A 72 -29.65 -6.80 -7.38
CA SER A 72 -29.58 -6.38 -5.97
C SER A 72 -28.99 -7.43 -5.02
N ASP A 73 -29.14 -8.73 -5.32
CA ASP A 73 -28.68 -9.81 -4.43
C ASP A 73 -27.16 -10.05 -4.53
N ASP A 74 -26.54 -9.80 -5.69
CA ASP A 74 -25.08 -9.89 -5.86
C ASP A 74 -24.34 -8.68 -5.24
N HIS A 75 -25.05 -7.56 -5.06
CA HIS A 75 -24.50 -6.35 -4.43
C HIS A 75 -24.17 -6.57 -2.94
N ALA A 76 -25.01 -7.30 -2.20
CA ALA A 76 -24.80 -7.54 -0.77
C ALA A 76 -23.50 -8.33 -0.48
N ASN A 77 -23.18 -9.32 -1.34
CA ASN A 77 -21.99 -10.14 -1.20
C ASN A 77 -20.71 -9.36 -1.57
N LEU A 78 -20.77 -8.53 -2.61
CA LEU A 78 -19.64 -7.70 -3.04
C LEU A 78 -19.33 -6.62 -2.00
N PHE A 79 -20.37 -5.95 -1.47
CA PHE A 79 -20.23 -4.94 -0.42
C PHE A 79 -19.54 -5.51 0.82
N THR A 80 -20.01 -6.68 1.30
CA THR A 80 -19.42 -7.37 2.45
C THR A 80 -17.95 -7.74 2.22
N PHE A 81 -17.60 -8.17 1.00
CA PHE A 81 -16.23 -8.49 0.64
C PHE A 81 -15.33 -7.25 0.68
N ILE A 82 -15.76 -6.13 0.07
CA ILE A 82 -15.00 -4.87 0.05
C ILE A 82 -14.82 -4.31 1.46
N GLU A 83 -15.87 -4.31 2.27
CA GLU A 83 -15.83 -3.86 3.67
C GLU A 83 -14.81 -4.67 4.49
N TYR A 84 -14.74 -5.99 4.27
CA TYR A 84 -13.73 -6.84 4.90
C TYR A 84 -12.29 -6.41 4.57
N PHE A 85 -11.96 -6.11 3.31
CA PHE A 85 -10.62 -5.62 2.95
C PHE A 85 -10.33 -4.24 3.55
N GLN A 86 -11.32 -3.34 3.61
CA GLN A 86 -11.14 -2.03 4.23
C GLN A 86 -10.84 -2.18 5.74
N TYR A 87 -11.54 -3.07 6.46
CA TYR A 87 -11.23 -3.37 7.86
C TYR A 87 -9.80 -3.89 8.05
N VAL A 88 -9.34 -4.79 7.16
CA VAL A 88 -7.96 -5.29 7.19
C VAL A 88 -6.95 -4.16 6.97
N ILE A 89 -7.22 -3.24 6.03
CA ILE A 89 -6.37 -2.08 5.76
C ILE A 89 -6.27 -1.15 6.98
N TYR A 90 -7.39 -0.88 7.66
CA TYR A 90 -7.39 -0.07 8.89
C TYR A 90 -6.62 -0.73 10.03
N GLY A 91 -6.79 -2.05 10.21
CA GLY A 91 -6.04 -2.81 11.20
C GLY A 91 -4.53 -2.80 10.93
N LEU A 92 -4.14 -3.01 9.67
CA LEU A 92 -2.75 -2.92 9.23
C LEU A 92 -2.16 -1.53 9.47
N ALA A 93 -2.88 -0.46 9.12
CA ALA A 93 -2.42 0.90 9.32
C ALA A 93 -2.14 1.21 10.80
N ALA A 94 -3.03 0.80 11.71
CA ALA A 94 -2.86 1.00 13.14
C ALA A 94 -1.69 0.18 13.72
N PHE A 95 -1.58 -1.09 13.32
CA PHE A 95 -0.49 -1.97 13.76
C PHE A 95 0.88 -1.44 13.31
N PHE A 96 1.01 -1.06 12.04
CA PHE A 96 2.26 -0.55 11.50
C PHE A 96 2.64 0.82 12.05
N PHE A 97 1.67 1.66 12.38
CA PHE A 97 1.92 2.94 13.06
C PHE A 97 2.65 2.72 14.39
N LEU A 98 2.13 1.81 15.23
CA LEU A 98 2.74 1.48 16.52
C LEU A 98 4.11 0.80 16.32
N TYR A 99 4.21 -0.11 15.36
CA TYR A 99 5.46 -0.81 15.06
C TYR A 99 6.58 0.14 14.58
N CYS A 100 6.26 1.14 13.75
CA CYS A 100 7.21 2.17 13.33
C CYS A 100 7.72 3.04 14.50
N ILE A 101 6.86 3.35 15.48
CA ILE A 101 7.28 4.07 16.69
C ILE A 101 8.27 3.21 17.51
N LEU A 102 8.00 1.90 17.63
CA LEU A 102 8.90 0.98 18.32
C LEU A 102 10.26 0.84 17.59
N LEU A 103 10.24 0.78 16.25
CA LEU A 103 11.46 0.82 15.42
C LEU A 103 12.30 2.08 15.67
N LEU A 104 11.65 3.25 15.67
CA LEU A 104 12.34 4.52 15.94
C LEU A 104 12.93 4.55 17.35
N ALA A 105 12.16 4.10 18.36
CA ALA A 105 12.65 4.03 19.74
C ALA A 105 13.90 3.14 19.84
N GLU A 106 13.89 1.97 19.22
CA GLU A 106 15.02 1.04 19.21
C GLU A 106 16.26 1.63 18.51
N GLY A 107 16.07 2.33 17.39
CA GLY A 107 17.16 3.06 16.73
C GLY A 107 17.81 4.13 17.61
N PHE A 108 17.04 4.83 18.45
CA PHE A 108 17.61 5.76 19.44
C PHE A 108 18.29 5.05 20.61
N TYR A 109 17.74 3.92 21.08
CA TYR A 109 18.29 3.14 22.19
C TYR A 109 19.60 2.41 21.84
N THR A 110 19.78 2.00 20.57
CA THR A 110 21.00 1.30 20.11
C THR A 110 22.17 2.25 19.88
N THR A 111 21.90 3.54 19.65
CA THR A 111 22.91 4.57 19.45
C THR A 111 23.78 4.81 20.69
N SER A 112 25.10 4.81 20.46
CA SER A 112 26.16 4.91 21.48
C SER A 112 26.13 6.19 22.32
N ALA A 113 25.45 7.25 21.86
CA ALA A 113 25.34 8.51 22.60
C ALA A 113 24.48 8.41 23.88
N VAL A 114 23.51 7.47 23.93
CA VAL A 114 22.68 7.25 25.13
C VAL A 114 23.34 6.28 26.11
N LYS A 115 24.12 5.31 25.60
CA LYS A 115 24.91 4.37 26.42
C LYS A 115 25.94 5.06 27.31
N GLN A 116 26.41 6.26 26.95
CA GLN A 116 27.33 7.03 27.78
C GLN A 116 26.65 7.85 28.88
N THR A 117 25.36 8.18 28.72
CA THR A 117 24.59 8.98 29.70
C THR A 117 23.95 8.10 30.77
N PHE A 118 23.50 6.90 30.41
CA PHE A 118 23.03 5.88 31.34
C PHE A 118 24.14 4.85 31.55
N GLY A 119 25.06 5.17 32.47
CA GLY A 119 26.19 4.32 32.81
C GLY A 119 25.80 2.86 32.96
N GLU A 120 26.61 1.99 32.36
CA GLU A 120 26.69 0.52 32.41
C GLU A 120 25.70 -0.21 33.34
N PHE A 121 24.39 -0.01 33.16
CA PHE A 121 23.40 -0.73 33.92
C PHE A 121 23.35 -2.15 33.36
N ARG A 122 23.80 -3.07 34.21
CA ARG A 122 23.66 -4.53 34.22
C ARG A 122 22.27 -5.01 33.72
N SER A 123 22.00 -4.89 32.42
CA SER A 123 20.82 -5.41 31.71
C SER A 123 21.19 -5.87 30.29
N THR A 124 22.43 -6.33 30.11
CA THR A 124 22.99 -6.75 28.82
C THR A 124 22.32 -8.00 28.23
N GLN A 125 21.63 -8.82 29.04
CA GLN A 125 20.93 -10.02 28.57
C GLN A 125 19.50 -9.74 28.10
N CYS A 126 18.75 -8.89 28.79
CA CYS A 126 17.38 -8.54 28.40
C CYS A 126 17.34 -7.66 27.14
N SER A 127 18.26 -6.69 27.03
CA SER A 127 18.38 -5.83 25.85
C SER A 127 18.70 -6.61 24.56
N ARG A 128 19.53 -7.66 24.64
CA ARG A 128 19.85 -8.53 23.51
C ARG A 128 18.66 -9.40 23.08
N CYS A 129 17.90 -9.91 24.04
CA CYS A 129 16.67 -10.66 23.74
C CYS A 129 15.64 -9.76 23.03
N LEU A 130 15.42 -8.54 23.53
CA LEU A 130 14.49 -7.57 22.94
C LEU A 130 14.89 -7.19 21.50
N SER A 131 16.16 -6.89 21.24
CA SER A 131 16.64 -6.57 19.89
C SER A 131 16.52 -7.77 18.94
N THR A 132 16.83 -8.99 19.42
CA THR A 132 16.65 -10.22 18.62
C THR A 132 15.18 -10.48 18.29
N THR A 133 14.27 -10.29 19.25
CA THR A 133 12.83 -10.45 18.99
C THR A 133 12.34 -9.44 17.96
N PHE A 134 12.88 -8.23 17.97
CA PHE A 134 12.54 -7.21 16.99
C PHE A 134 12.92 -7.63 15.58
N VAL A 135 14.14 -8.11 15.38
CA VAL A 135 14.63 -8.63 14.08
C VAL A 135 13.77 -9.77 13.56
N VAL A 136 13.43 -10.74 14.43
CA VAL A 136 12.57 -11.87 14.04
C VAL A 136 11.18 -11.39 13.62
N VAL A 137 10.59 -10.44 14.35
CA VAL A 137 9.28 -9.86 13.99
C VAL A 137 9.38 -9.11 12.67
N THR A 138 10.42 -8.30 12.44
CA THR A 138 10.63 -7.60 11.15
C THR A 138 10.70 -8.58 9.99
N TYR A 139 11.37 -9.72 10.18
CA TYR A 139 11.47 -10.75 9.15
C TYR A 139 10.12 -11.40 8.82
N ILE A 140 9.34 -11.75 9.85
CA ILE A 140 7.98 -12.29 9.66
C ILE A 140 7.10 -11.27 8.94
N LEU A 141 7.16 -9.99 9.32
CA LEU A 141 6.41 -8.93 8.66
C LEU A 141 6.85 -8.73 7.20
N ALA A 142 8.15 -8.84 6.90
CA ALA A 142 8.64 -8.78 5.52
C ALA A 142 8.07 -9.89 4.65
N VAL A 143 7.97 -11.13 5.18
CA VAL A 143 7.35 -12.25 4.47
C VAL A 143 5.85 -12.00 4.23
N VAL A 144 5.14 -11.48 5.24
CA VAL A 144 3.72 -11.10 5.08
C VAL A 144 3.55 -10.02 4.01
N TRP A 145 4.41 -8.99 4.01
CA TRP A 145 4.39 -7.94 2.99
C TRP A 145 4.77 -8.42 1.60
N LEU A 146 5.60 -9.47 1.48
CA LEU A 146 5.88 -10.11 0.20
C LEU A 146 4.60 -10.72 -0.38
N ILE A 147 3.82 -11.41 0.44
CA ILE A 147 2.52 -11.96 0.03
C ILE A 147 1.58 -10.82 -0.39
N ILE A 148 1.48 -9.75 0.42
CA ILE A 148 0.65 -8.58 0.08
C ILE A 148 1.10 -7.95 -1.24
N PHE A 149 2.40 -7.81 -1.47
CA PHE A 149 2.96 -7.26 -2.71
C PHE A 149 2.55 -8.11 -3.93
N VAL A 150 2.69 -9.43 -3.85
CA VAL A 150 2.27 -10.34 -4.93
C VAL A 150 0.76 -10.30 -5.16
N CYS A 151 -0.04 -10.33 -4.09
CA CYS A 151 -1.50 -10.23 -4.20
C CYS A 151 -1.95 -8.88 -4.77
N SER A 152 -1.27 -7.78 -4.46
CA SER A 152 -1.57 -6.44 -4.97
C SER A 152 -1.25 -6.26 -6.45
N ALA A 153 -0.44 -7.14 -7.04
CA ALA A 153 -0.20 -7.17 -8.49
C ALA A 153 -1.44 -7.64 -9.29
N LEU A 154 -2.35 -8.41 -8.67
CA LEU A 154 -3.55 -8.93 -9.33
C LEU A 154 -4.49 -7.83 -9.83
N PRO A 155 -4.94 -6.85 -9.01
CA PRO A 155 -5.77 -5.76 -9.51
C PRO A 155 -5.03 -4.90 -10.55
N VAL A 156 -3.74 -4.62 -10.35
CA VAL A 156 -2.94 -3.87 -11.34
C VAL A 156 -2.92 -4.58 -12.70
N TYR A 157 -2.71 -5.90 -12.69
CA TYR A 157 -2.72 -6.71 -13.89
C TYR A 157 -4.10 -6.71 -14.57
N PHE A 158 -5.19 -6.80 -13.80
CA PHE A 158 -6.55 -6.72 -14.34
C PHE A 158 -6.80 -5.39 -15.08
N PHE A 159 -6.55 -4.26 -14.42
CA PHE A 159 -6.75 -2.94 -15.03
C PHE A 159 -5.81 -2.68 -16.22
N TYR A 160 -4.57 -3.20 -16.16
CA TYR A 160 -3.65 -3.15 -17.29
C TYR A 160 -4.19 -3.89 -18.52
N ASN A 161 -4.69 -5.11 -18.35
CA ASN A 161 -5.29 -5.88 -19.45
C ASN A 161 -6.53 -5.17 -20.00
N MET A 162 -7.33 -4.53 -19.14
CA MET A 162 -8.49 -3.75 -19.55
C MET A 162 -8.11 -2.54 -20.40
N SER A 163 -7.13 -1.76 -19.95
CA SER A 163 -6.61 -0.62 -20.71
C SER A 163 -6.01 -1.05 -22.07
N TYR A 164 -5.19 -2.10 -22.08
CA TYR A 164 -4.59 -2.64 -23.29
C TYR A 164 -5.63 -3.13 -24.32
N THR A 165 -6.66 -3.83 -23.83
CA THR A 165 -7.77 -4.31 -24.67
C THR A 165 -8.56 -3.13 -25.25
N CYS A 166 -8.83 -2.09 -24.45
CA CYS A 166 -9.50 -0.89 -24.90
C CYS A 166 -8.72 -0.14 -25.98
N HIS A 167 -7.40 -0.02 -25.84
CA HIS A 167 -6.56 0.60 -26.85
C HIS A 167 -6.60 -0.19 -28.18
N THR A 168 -6.55 -1.52 -28.10
CA THR A 168 -6.65 -2.41 -29.28
C THR A 168 -7.97 -2.24 -30.01
N ILE A 169 -9.09 -2.15 -29.29
CA ILE A 169 -10.42 -1.91 -29.88
C ILE A 169 -10.49 -0.53 -30.55
N ASN A 170 -9.91 0.50 -29.94
CA ASN A 170 -9.95 1.86 -30.49
C ASN A 170 -9.24 1.96 -31.84
N ILE A 171 -8.04 1.37 -31.97
CA ILE A 171 -7.31 1.30 -33.25
C ILE A 171 -8.13 0.57 -34.31
N LEU A 172 -8.73 -0.57 -33.93
CA LEU A 172 -9.44 -1.43 -34.87
C LEU A 172 -10.76 -0.80 -35.36
N SER A 173 -11.37 0.06 -34.52
CA SER A 173 -12.55 0.84 -34.89
C SER A 173 -12.25 1.92 -35.93
N GLU A 174 -11.03 2.45 -35.96
CA GLU A 174 -10.59 3.42 -36.98
C GLU A 174 -10.29 2.74 -38.32
N THR A 175 -9.91 1.46 -38.31
CA THR A 175 -9.55 0.71 -39.53
C THR A 175 -10.74 -0.01 -40.18
N THR A 176 -11.84 -0.23 -39.45
CA THR A 176 -12.97 -1.06 -39.92
C THR A 176 -14.31 -0.43 -39.54
N ALA A 177 -15.08 0.04 -40.53
CA ALA A 177 -16.33 0.79 -40.34
C ALA A 177 -17.53 -0.01 -39.76
N SER A 178 -17.35 -1.29 -39.41
CA SER A 178 -18.43 -2.13 -38.86
C SER A 178 -18.22 -2.43 -37.37
N ILE A 179 -18.85 -1.60 -36.53
CA ILE A 179 -18.94 -1.72 -35.06
C ILE A 179 -19.40 -3.12 -34.59
N THR A 180 -20.08 -3.88 -35.46
CA THR A 180 -20.58 -5.25 -35.20
C THR A 180 -19.48 -6.32 -35.12
N GLN A 181 -18.26 -6.06 -35.58
CA GLN A 181 -17.15 -7.03 -35.58
C GLN A 181 -16.32 -7.03 -34.27
N HIS A 182 -16.56 -6.10 -33.33
CA HIS A 182 -15.74 -5.96 -32.11
C HIS A 182 -16.47 -6.35 -30.81
N ALA A 183 -17.72 -6.81 -30.91
CA ALA A 183 -18.53 -7.23 -29.77
C ALA A 183 -18.03 -8.55 -29.12
N TRP A 184 -17.11 -9.29 -29.76
CA TRP A 184 -16.58 -10.55 -29.24
C TRP A 184 -15.40 -10.37 -28.27
N VAL A 185 -14.74 -9.22 -28.26
CA VAL A 185 -13.67 -8.92 -27.31
C VAL A 185 -14.30 -8.49 -25.99
N CYS A 186 -14.19 -9.37 -24.99
CA CYS A 186 -14.81 -9.21 -23.69
C CYS A 186 -13.80 -9.42 -22.58
N ILE A 187 -13.96 -8.69 -21.49
CA ILE A 187 -13.25 -8.94 -20.23
C ILE A 187 -14.25 -9.47 -19.23
N ASP A 188 -13.96 -10.64 -18.69
CA ASP A 188 -14.75 -11.29 -17.66
C ASP A 188 -14.07 -11.11 -16.30
N ALA A 189 -14.68 -10.35 -15.41
CA ALA A 189 -14.11 -10.04 -14.10
C ALA A 189 -14.14 -11.25 -13.15
N ARG A 190 -14.94 -12.29 -13.45
CA ARG A 190 -15.02 -13.53 -12.64
C ARG A 190 -13.77 -14.38 -12.77
N GLN A 191 -13.09 -14.34 -13.92
CA GLN A 191 -11.84 -15.08 -14.14
C GLN A 191 -10.70 -14.60 -13.22
N TYR A 192 -10.76 -13.34 -12.78
CA TYR A 192 -9.78 -12.74 -11.89
C TYR A 192 -10.18 -12.85 -10.41
N GLY A 193 -11.31 -13.50 -10.10
CA GLY A 193 -11.82 -13.64 -8.73
C GLY A 193 -12.34 -12.35 -8.11
N LEU A 194 -12.57 -11.30 -8.91
CA LEU A 194 -13.13 -10.02 -8.44
C LEU A 194 -14.64 -10.11 -8.17
N LEU A 195 -15.35 -10.96 -8.91
CA LEU A 195 -16.79 -11.18 -8.76
C LEU A 195 -17.11 -12.66 -8.59
N PRO A 196 -18.17 -13.00 -7.81
CA PRO A 196 -18.65 -14.37 -7.71
C PRO A 196 -19.17 -14.87 -9.08
N TRP A 197 -19.06 -16.18 -9.31
CA TRP A 197 -19.43 -16.82 -10.59
C TRP A 197 -20.90 -16.61 -10.99
N ASN A 198 -21.76 -16.30 -10.02
CA ASN A 198 -23.18 -16.08 -10.19
C ASN A 198 -23.55 -14.67 -10.70
N THR A 199 -22.62 -13.71 -10.77
CA THR A 199 -22.96 -12.36 -11.21
C THR A 199 -23.22 -12.29 -12.72
N VAL A 200 -24.39 -11.75 -13.10
CA VAL A 200 -24.80 -11.52 -14.49
C VAL A 200 -25.01 -10.01 -14.70
N PRO A 201 -24.40 -9.38 -15.73
CA PRO A 201 -23.64 -9.99 -16.83
C PRO A 201 -22.20 -10.42 -16.51
N GLY A 202 -21.52 -9.87 -15.48
CA GLY A 202 -20.18 -10.31 -15.05
C GLY A 202 -19.03 -10.09 -16.07
N LYS A 203 -19.35 -9.65 -17.29
CA LYS A 203 -18.44 -9.38 -18.40
C LYS A 203 -18.80 -8.08 -19.11
N LEU A 204 -17.79 -7.36 -19.58
CA LEU A 204 -17.92 -6.16 -20.42
C LEU A 204 -17.34 -6.44 -21.81
N CYS A 205 -18.03 -6.00 -22.87
CA CYS A 205 -17.66 -6.30 -24.25
C CYS A 205 -17.80 -5.09 -25.17
N GLY A 206 -16.93 -4.96 -26.18
CA GLY A 206 -17.08 -4.00 -27.27
C GLY A 206 -17.24 -2.54 -26.81
N SER A 207 -18.31 -1.87 -27.25
CA SER A 207 -18.51 -0.42 -27.05
C SER A 207 -18.73 -0.01 -25.60
N THR A 208 -19.32 -0.87 -24.76
CA THR A 208 -19.46 -0.59 -23.32
C THR A 208 -18.10 -0.61 -22.64
N LEU A 209 -17.25 -1.58 -22.97
CA LEU A 209 -15.87 -1.66 -22.49
C LEU A 209 -15.06 -0.41 -22.87
N THR A 210 -15.14 0.02 -24.14
CA THR A 210 -14.45 1.24 -24.61
C THR A 210 -14.97 2.50 -23.90
N SER A 211 -16.28 2.58 -23.64
CA SER A 211 -16.85 3.72 -22.91
C SER A 211 -16.39 3.76 -21.45
N THR A 212 -16.29 2.60 -20.77
CA THR A 212 -15.78 2.49 -19.40
C THR A 212 -14.31 2.88 -19.32
N CYS A 213 -13.48 2.48 -20.28
CA CYS A 213 -12.07 2.88 -20.32
C CYS A 213 -11.83 4.38 -20.59
N LYS A 214 -12.85 5.12 -21.07
CA LYS A 214 -12.75 6.58 -21.27
C LYS A 214 -13.19 7.37 -20.03
N THR A 215 -13.75 6.73 -19.01
CA THR A 215 -14.18 7.44 -17.81
C THR A 215 -13.00 7.83 -16.94
N SER A 216 -13.09 8.99 -16.29
CA SER A 216 -12.08 9.43 -15.32
C SER A 216 -11.98 8.50 -14.12
N GLU A 217 -13.08 7.85 -13.74
CA GLU A 217 -13.13 6.87 -12.64
C GLU A 217 -12.18 5.70 -12.88
N PHE A 218 -12.15 5.17 -14.11
CA PHE A 218 -11.26 4.07 -14.47
C PHE A 218 -9.77 4.46 -14.33
N PHE A 219 -9.39 5.63 -14.87
CA PHE A 219 -8.01 6.11 -14.79
C PHE A 219 -7.56 6.36 -13.35
N VAL A 220 -8.41 7.01 -12.55
CA VAL A 220 -8.11 7.27 -11.14
C VAL A 220 -7.96 5.95 -10.39
N THR A 221 -8.88 5.00 -10.55
CA THR A 221 -8.78 3.68 -9.90
C THR A 221 -7.51 2.92 -10.31
N TYR A 222 -7.14 2.96 -11.60
CA TYR A 222 -5.91 2.33 -12.08
C TYR A 222 -4.66 2.94 -11.43
N ASP A 223 -4.54 4.27 -11.42
CA ASP A 223 -3.40 4.96 -10.82
C ASP A 223 -3.32 4.71 -9.30
N LEU A 224 -4.46 4.62 -8.62
CA LEU A 224 -4.48 4.27 -7.19
C LEU A 224 -4.02 2.84 -6.92
N TYR A 225 -4.39 1.86 -7.75
CA TYR A 225 -3.86 0.49 -7.61
C TYR A 225 -2.37 0.42 -7.89
N VAL A 226 -1.87 1.14 -8.90
CA VAL A 226 -0.44 1.24 -9.19
C VAL A 226 0.32 1.89 -8.03
N ALA A 227 -0.23 2.98 -7.47
CA ALA A 227 0.32 3.61 -6.28
C ALA A 227 0.34 2.63 -5.11
N ALA A 228 -0.77 1.96 -4.80
CA ALA A 228 -0.83 0.97 -3.72
C ALA A 228 0.24 -0.13 -3.89
N PHE A 229 0.38 -0.69 -5.08
CA PHE A 229 1.42 -1.67 -5.41
C PHE A 229 2.84 -1.12 -5.15
N ALA A 230 3.12 0.11 -5.58
CA ALA A 230 4.39 0.77 -5.29
C ALA A 230 4.61 0.96 -3.77
N GLY A 231 3.58 1.34 -3.02
CA GLY A 231 3.62 1.46 -1.56
C GLY A 231 3.98 0.15 -0.86
N ALA A 232 3.41 -0.97 -1.32
CA ALA A 232 3.78 -2.30 -0.84
C ALA A 232 5.24 -2.65 -1.14
N GLY A 233 5.73 -2.33 -2.34
CA GLY A 233 7.13 -2.52 -2.71
C GLY A 233 8.09 -1.69 -1.86
N ILE A 234 7.78 -0.41 -1.64
CA ILE A 234 8.57 0.50 -0.78
C ILE A 234 8.64 -0.04 0.66
N THR A 235 7.51 -0.52 1.20
CA THR A 235 7.44 -1.08 2.55
C THR A 235 8.30 -2.33 2.69
N LEU A 236 8.24 -3.23 1.70
CA LEU A 236 9.06 -4.44 1.67
C LEU A 236 10.55 -4.10 1.59
N LEU A 237 10.94 -3.18 0.71
CA LEU A 237 12.32 -2.71 0.59
C LEU A 237 12.81 -2.10 1.92
N ALA A 238 11.96 -1.32 2.59
CA ALA A 238 12.27 -0.74 3.89
C ALA A 238 12.50 -1.81 4.97
N MET A 239 11.67 -2.85 5.02
CA MET A 239 11.83 -3.95 5.98
C MET A 239 13.10 -4.77 5.73
N VAL A 240 13.40 -5.07 4.46
CA VAL A 240 14.63 -5.78 4.09
C VAL A 240 15.86 -4.93 4.42
N THR A 241 15.81 -3.63 4.18
CA THR A 241 16.90 -2.70 4.51
C THR A 241 17.13 -2.65 6.01
N ASN A 242 16.07 -2.56 6.83
CA ASN A 242 16.19 -2.62 8.29
C ASN A 242 16.78 -3.96 8.76
N CYS A 243 16.40 -5.08 8.14
CA CYS A 243 16.94 -6.39 8.48
C CYS A 243 18.44 -6.50 8.20
N HIS A 244 18.93 -5.93 7.10
CA HIS A 244 20.37 -5.93 6.78
C HIS A 244 21.17 -5.03 7.73
N VAL A 245 20.59 -3.94 8.23
CA VAL A 245 21.28 -3.02 9.15
C VAL A 245 21.37 -3.57 10.58
N LEU A 246 20.41 -4.42 10.97
CA LEU A 246 20.32 -5.00 12.32
C LEU A 246 21.09 -6.33 12.49
N ASN A 247 21.62 -6.90 11.41
CA ASN A 247 22.39 -8.17 11.41
C ASN A 247 23.90 -7.89 11.33
#